data_AF-A0A1Q1FMK2-F1
#
_entry.id   AF-A0A1Q1FMK2-F1
#
_cell.length_a   1.000
_cell.length_b   1.000
_cell.length_c   1.000
_cell.angle_alpha   90.00
_cell.angle_beta   90.00
_cell.angle_gamma   90.00
#
_symmetry.space_group_name_H-M   'P 1'
#
loop_
_entity.id
_entity.type
_entity.pdbx_description
1 polymer ?
#
loop_
_entity_poly.entity_id
_entity_poly.type
_entity_poly.pdbx_seq_one_letter_code
_entity_poly.pdbx_strand_id
1 'polypeptide(L)' 'MATANTVHGRIESARPALTTPRVALGLALLAILGFTLLFVQEPLVHDSLHNARHAAGITCH' A
#
# COMPACT_ATOMS: atom_id res chain seq x y z
N MET A 1 -21.00 -15.98 -21.50
CA MET A 1 -20.65 -16.86 -20.37
C MET A 1 -20.37 -15.94 -19.20
N ALA A 2 -21.20 -15.96 -18.14
CA ALA A 2 -20.91 -15.19 -16.93
C ALA A 2 -19.57 -15.70 -16.38
N THR A 3 -18.58 -14.82 -16.24
CA THR A 3 -17.34 -15.18 -15.54
C THR A 3 -17.74 -15.65 -14.16
N ALA A 4 -17.42 -16.89 -13.82
CA ALA A 4 -17.71 -17.42 -12.49
C ALA A 4 -17.10 -16.46 -11.46
N ASN A 5 -17.86 -16.04 -10.45
CA ASN A 5 -17.44 -15.13 -9.37
C ASN A 5 -16.47 -15.83 -8.40
N THR A 6 -15.39 -16.37 -8.95
CA THR A 6 -14.30 -17.03 -8.25
C THR A 6 -13.08 -16.12 -8.28
N VAL A 7 -12.10 -16.39 -7.41
CA VAL A 7 -10.81 -15.67 -7.46
C VAL A 7 -10.16 -15.85 -8.83
N HIS A 8 -10.12 -17.08 -9.35
CA HIS A 8 -9.58 -17.40 -10.67
C HIS A 8 -10.31 -16.64 -11.79
N GLY A 9 -11.65 -16.62 -11.79
CA GLY A 9 -12.44 -15.91 -12.80
C GLY A 9 -12.20 -14.39 -12.81
N ARG A 10 -12.01 -13.78 -11.63
CA ARG A 10 -11.67 -12.36 -11.51
C ARG A 10 -10.27 -12.06 -12.04
N ILE A 11 -9.28 -12.90 -11.72
CA ILE A 11 -7.91 -12.75 -12.25
C ILE A 11 -7.93 -12.85 -13.78
N GLU A 12 -8.62 -13.84 -14.34
CA GLU A 12 -8.66 -14.04 -15.79
C GLU A 12 -9.38 -12.88 -16.50
N SER A 13 -10.45 -12.34 -15.91
CA SER A 13 -11.09 -11.14 -16.45
C SER A 13 -10.21 -9.89 -16.41
N ALA A 14 -9.29 -9.79 -15.44
CA ALA A 14 -8.41 -8.64 -15.26
C ALA A 14 -7.13 -8.74 -16.09
N ARG A 15 -6.68 -9.97 -16.43
CA ARG A 15 -5.43 -10.24 -17.15
C ARG A 15 -5.28 -9.44 -18.45
N PRO A 16 -6.30 -9.28 -19.32
CA PRO A 16 -6.17 -8.48 -20.54
C PRO A 16 -5.91 -6.99 -20.29
N ALA A 17 -6.29 -6.47 -19.11
CA ALA A 17 -6.08 -5.07 -18.75
C ALA A 17 -4.69 -4.81 -18.14
N LEU A 18 -3.91 -5.85 -17.83
CA LEU A 18 -2.58 -5.73 -17.24
C LEU A 18 -1.53 -5.41 -18.30
N THR A 19 -1.33 -4.12 -18.52
CA THR A 19 -0.19 -3.62 -19.30
C THR A 19 1.07 -3.58 -18.42
N THR A 20 2.25 -3.69 -19.03
CA THR A 20 3.55 -3.58 -18.35
C THR A 20 3.62 -2.40 -17.36
N PRO A 21 3.24 -1.15 -17.73
CA PRO A 21 3.29 -0.03 -16.78
C PRO A 21 2.31 -0.19 -15.59
N ARG A 22 1.14 -0.83 -15.79
CA ARG A 22 0.20 -1.07 -14.68
C ARG A 22 0.74 -2.09 -13.68
N VAL A 23 1.38 -3.15 -14.18
CA VAL A 23 2.05 -4.14 -13.32
C VAL A 23 3.20 -3.50 -12.56
N ALA A 24 4.05 -2.73 -13.26
CA ALA A 24 5.16 -2.02 -12.63
C ALA A 24 4.70 -1.06 -11.53
N LEU A 25 3.64 -0.28 -11.80
CA LEU A 25 3.05 0.62 -10.81
C LEU A 25 2.50 -0.15 -9.60
N GLY A 26 1.77 -1.24 -9.83
CA GLY A 26 1.25 -2.08 -8.75
C GLY A 26 2.36 -2.65 -7.87
N LEU A 27 3.44 -3.15 -8.47
CA LEU A 27 4.61 -3.64 -7.74
C LEU A 27 5.33 -2.53 -6.97
N ALA A 28 5.47 -1.34 -7.58
CA ALA A 28 6.08 -0.19 -6.91
C ALA A 28 5.27 0.23 -5.68
N LEU A 29 3.93 0.26 -5.78
CA LEU A 29 3.05 0.57 -4.65
C LEU A 29 3.19 -0.46 -3.52
N LEU A 30 3.23 -1.76 -3.86
CA LEU A 30 3.44 -2.83 -2.87
C LEU A 30 4.81 -2.71 -2.20
N ALA A 31 5.86 -2.38 -2.96
CA ALA A 31 7.21 -2.20 -2.43
C ALA A 31 7.28 -0.98 -1.48
N ILE A 32 6.66 0.14 -1.86
CA ILE A 32 6.59 1.34 -1.00
C ILE A 32 5.83 1.01 0.28
N LEU A 33 4.65 0.38 0.17
CA LEU A 33 3.85 0.00 1.33
C LEU A 33 4.63 -0.94 2.26
N GLY A 34 5.28 -1.96 1.71
CA GLY A 34 6.11 -2.89 2.47
C GLY A 34 7.28 -2.17 3.15
N PHE A 35 7.96 -1.27 2.45
CA PHE A 35 9.04 -0.47 3.03
C PHE A 35 8.54 0.42 4.16
N THR A 36 7.44 1.15 3.96
CA THR A 36 6.84 1.98 5.02
C THR A 36 6.48 1.11 6.23
N LEU A 37 5.78 0.00 6.01
CA LEU A 37 5.41 -0.87 7.11
C LEU A 37 6.62 -1.48 7.81
N LEU A 38 7.72 -1.79 7.13
CA LEU A 38 8.88 -2.40 7.78
C LEU A 38 9.82 -1.40 8.43
N PHE A 39 9.99 -0.21 7.86
CA PHE A 39 11.10 0.71 8.19
C PHE A 39 10.66 2.09 8.70
N VAL A 40 9.40 2.48 8.53
CA VAL A 40 8.87 3.73 9.11
C VAL A 40 8.41 3.48 10.56
N GLN A 41 8.50 2.23 11.03
CA GLN A 41 8.31 1.85 12.42
C GLN A 41 9.52 2.17 13.32
N GLU A 42 10.70 2.40 12.75
CA GLU A 42 11.90 2.72 13.53
C GLU A 42 11.66 3.89 14.50
N PRO A 43 12.21 3.81 15.74
CA PRO A 43 11.90 4.76 16.80
C PRO A 43 12.03 6.22 16.36
N LEU A 44 13.09 6.54 15.61
CA LEU A 44 13.32 7.90 15.13
C LEU A 44 12.20 8.43 14.21
N VAL A 45 11.70 7.59 13.30
CA VAL A 45 10.64 8.00 12.37
C VAL A 45 9.30 8.06 13.10
N HIS A 46 9.02 7.09 13.95
CA HIS A 46 7.87 7.12 14.83
C HIS A 46 7.83 8.39 15.70
N ASP A 47 8.94 8.71 16.37
CA ASP A 47 9.06 9.83 17.30
C ASP A 47 8.95 11.16 16.57
N SER A 48 9.56 11.31 15.39
CA SER A 48 9.39 12.51 14.58
C SER A 48 7.93 12.74 14.17
N LEU A 49 7.21 11.69 13.77
CA LEU A 49 5.79 11.75 13.45
C LEU A 49 4.92 12.02 14.69
N HIS A 50 5.31 11.48 15.84
CA HIS A 50 4.64 11.74 17.12
C HIS A 50 4.81 13.22 17.52
N ASN A 51 6.03 13.74 17.46
CA ASN A 51 6.35 15.12 17.76
C ASN A 51 5.65 16.10 16.81
N ALA A 52 5.56 15.77 15.52
CA ALA A 52 4.83 16.58 14.55
C ALA A 52 3.33 16.70 14.91
N ARG A 53 2.70 15.62 15.42
CA ARG A 53 1.31 15.65 15.89
C ARG A 53 1.14 16.53 17.12
N HIS A 54 2.04 16.44 18.10
CA HIS A 54 2.02 17.34 19.27
C HIS A 54 2.27 18.79 18.89
N ALA A 55 3.18 19.05 17.95
CA ALA A 55 3.42 20.40 17.42
C ALA A 55 2.17 20.97 16.72
N ALA A 56 1.36 20.12 16.09
CA ALA A 56 0.05 20.48 15.55
C ALA A 56 -1.07 20.57 16.61
N GLY A 57 -0.74 20.43 17.90
CA GLY A 57 -1.70 20.50 19.02
C GLY A 57 -2.53 19.23 19.22
N ILE A 58 -2.23 18.14 18.49
CA ILE A 58 -2.91 16.86 18.67
C ILE A 58 -2.30 16.18 19.90
N THR A 59 -3.08 16.08 20.96
CA THR A 59 -2.68 15.32 22.15
C THR A 59 -2.84 13.83 21.88
N CYS A 60 -1.77 13.07 22.11
CA CYS A 60 -1.76 11.62 22.08
C CYS A 60 -1.51 11.08 23.49
N HIS A 61 -2.15 9.96 23.84
CA HIS A 61 -2.00 9.25 25.12
C HIS A 61 -1.07 8.05 24.94
#